data_AF-A0A1H4PYD8-F1
#
_entry.id   AF-A0A1H4PYD8-F1
#
_cell.length_a   1.000
_cell.length_b   1.000
_cell.length_c   1.000
_cell.angle_alpha   90.00
_cell.angle_beta   90.00
_cell.angle_gamma   90.00
#
_symmetry.space_group_name_H-M   'P 1'
#
loop_
_entity.id
_entity.type
_entity.pdbx_description
1 polymer ?
#
loop_
_entity_poly.entity_id
_entity_poly.type
_entity_poly.pdbx_seq_one_letter_code
_entity_poly.pdbx_strand_id
1 'polypeptide(L)'
;DYQADPELAWTWRARIDEAGLGALGDLGCHLVSMAYGLMGPLESLVADMQTIHETRPMPDGSGRGRVENEDVASALVRFGNGAQGVLSTSRSAWGRKNRLGFEVHGTKGMIAFEQERMNELQLYQNEGPAAEQGFRTILTGPAHGAYAAFCPAPGHQLGFNELKVLEAGAFLREIAGGEKVGPDFADALEFEKVIHAIAASAREGRRVTVQG
;
A
#
# COMPACT_ATOMS: atom_id res chain seq x y z
N ASP A 1 0.63 18.43 -1.66
CA ASP A 1 0.98 17.03 -1.40
C ASP A 1 1.01 16.81 0.09
N TYR A 2 0.39 15.72 0.58
CA TYR A 2 -0.11 15.58 1.96
C TYR A 2 0.87 16.01 3.06
N GLN A 3 2.11 15.53 3.04
CA GLN A 3 3.15 15.85 4.03
C GLN A 3 4.48 16.22 3.34
N ALA A 4 4.44 16.56 2.05
CA ALA A 4 5.64 16.93 1.28
C ALA A 4 6.08 18.37 1.51
N ASP A 5 5.14 19.24 1.87
CA ASP A 5 5.40 20.64 2.20
C ASP A 5 5.82 20.78 3.67
N PRO A 6 7.03 21.29 3.99
CA PRO A 6 7.48 21.50 5.37
C PRO A 6 6.67 22.54 6.15
N GLU A 7 5.91 23.40 5.46
CA GLU A 7 5.14 24.49 6.08
C GLU A 7 3.70 24.10 6.42
N LEU A 8 3.32 22.85 6.15
CA LEU A 8 2.06 22.31 6.67
C LEU A 8 2.11 22.21 8.20
N ALA A 9 1.00 22.61 8.81
CA ALA A 9 0.86 22.63 10.26
C ALA A 9 1.15 21.26 10.88
N TRP A 10 1.86 21.29 12.00
CA TRP A 10 2.11 20.15 12.86
C TRP A 10 0.78 19.57 13.37
N THR A 11 0.70 18.25 13.44
CA THR A 11 -0.48 17.54 13.97
C THR A 11 -0.03 16.37 14.85
N TRP A 12 -0.96 15.79 15.61
CA TRP A 12 -0.73 14.59 16.43
C TRP A 12 -0.10 13.42 15.65
N ARG A 13 -0.29 13.35 14.32
CA ARG A 13 0.35 12.35 13.43
C ARG A 13 1.86 12.41 13.41
N ALA A 14 2.46 13.49 13.92
CA ALA A 14 3.90 13.65 14.02
C ALA A 14 4.47 13.07 15.34
N ARG A 15 3.64 12.62 16.28
CA ARG A 15 4.08 12.03 17.55
C ARG A 15 3.98 10.51 17.56
N ILE A 16 5.00 9.86 18.10
CA ILE A 16 5.00 8.39 18.22
C ILE A 16 4.02 7.91 19.29
N ASP A 17 3.87 8.64 20.40
CA ASP A 17 3.00 8.23 21.51
C ASP A 17 1.49 8.30 21.18
N GLU A 18 1.10 9.12 20.20
CA GLU A 18 -0.29 9.25 19.75
C GLU A 18 -0.57 8.49 18.45
N ALA A 19 0.33 8.56 17.46
CA ALA A 19 0.12 7.98 16.13
C ALA A 19 0.93 6.72 15.84
N GLY A 20 2.00 6.46 16.60
CA GLY A 20 2.96 5.41 16.28
C GLY A 20 3.81 5.78 15.06
N LEU A 21 3.81 4.90 14.06
CA LEU A 21 4.62 5.06 12.84
C LEU A 21 4.10 6.22 11.97
N GLY A 22 4.95 6.72 11.07
CA GLY A 22 4.63 7.79 10.14
C GLY A 22 4.11 7.26 8.82
N ALA A 23 4.88 7.44 7.75
CA ALA A 23 4.53 6.93 6.43
C ALA A 23 4.28 5.41 6.38
N LEU A 24 4.87 4.62 7.28
CA LEU A 24 4.59 3.20 7.39
C LEU A 24 3.17 2.91 7.91
N GLY A 25 2.72 3.64 8.93
CA GLY A 25 1.38 3.49 9.48
C GLY A 25 0.30 4.04 8.55
N ASP A 26 0.53 5.22 7.96
CA ASP A 26 -0.46 5.89 7.12
C ASP A 26 -0.62 5.25 5.72
N LEU A 27 0.49 4.79 5.12
CA LEU A 27 0.55 4.38 3.71
C LEU A 27 1.17 2.99 3.53
N GLY A 28 2.19 2.68 4.33
CA GLY A 28 2.90 1.40 4.26
C GLY A 28 2.00 0.21 4.58
N CYS A 29 1.05 0.34 5.51
CA CYS A 29 0.07 -0.69 5.84
C CYS A 29 -0.77 -1.12 4.63
N HIS A 30 -1.19 -0.16 3.80
CA HIS A 30 -1.93 -0.42 2.56
C HIS A 30 -1.06 -1.17 1.55
N LEU A 31 0.20 -0.74 1.36
CA LEU A 31 1.15 -1.43 0.49
C LEU A 31 1.43 -2.87 0.98
N VAL A 32 1.59 -3.06 2.28
CA VAL A 32 1.80 -4.38 2.90
C VAL A 32 0.58 -5.27 2.70
N SER A 33 -0.65 -4.76 2.89
CA SER A 33 -1.87 -5.54 2.67
C SER A 33 -1.98 -6.03 1.21
N MET A 34 -1.60 -5.19 0.23
CA MET A 34 -1.56 -5.57 -1.18
C MET A 34 -0.48 -6.62 -1.46
N ALA A 35 0.73 -6.42 -0.92
CA ALA A 35 1.82 -7.37 -1.07
C ALA A 35 1.45 -8.73 -0.47
N TYR A 36 0.81 -8.75 0.70
CA TYR A 36 0.36 -9.98 1.36
C TYR A 36 -0.70 -10.70 0.53
N GLY A 37 -1.70 -9.97 0.01
CA GLY A 37 -2.73 -10.55 -0.85
C GLY A 37 -2.21 -11.13 -2.17
N LEU A 38 -1.16 -10.53 -2.74
CA LEU A 38 -0.58 -10.96 -4.03
C LEU A 38 0.50 -12.04 -3.88
N MET A 39 1.32 -11.96 -2.85
CA MET A 39 2.56 -12.74 -2.71
C MET A 39 2.58 -13.62 -1.46
N GLY A 40 1.60 -13.47 -0.56
CA GLY A 40 1.55 -14.18 0.72
C GLY A 40 2.41 -13.55 1.82
N PRO A 41 2.64 -14.28 2.92
CA PRO A 41 3.35 -13.76 4.09
C PRO A 41 4.80 -13.37 3.81
N LEU A 42 5.27 -12.29 4.43
CA LEU A 42 6.67 -11.90 4.44
C LEU A 42 7.43 -12.71 5.51
N GLU A 43 8.61 -13.21 5.17
CA GLU A 43 9.48 -13.99 6.05
C GLU A 43 10.54 -13.10 6.71
N SER A 44 11.24 -12.28 5.94
CA SER A 44 12.31 -11.42 6.48
C SER A 44 12.56 -10.18 5.62
N LEU A 45 13.12 -9.15 6.23
CA LEU A 45 13.38 -7.88 5.56
C LEU A 45 14.62 -7.18 6.10
N VAL A 46 15.21 -6.32 5.28
CA VAL A 46 16.16 -5.28 5.69
C VAL A 46 15.64 -3.93 5.20
N ALA A 47 15.67 -2.91 6.05
CA ALA A 47 15.02 -1.64 5.76
C ALA A 47 15.84 -0.41 6.16
N ASP A 48 15.40 0.73 5.66
CA ASP A 48 15.87 2.07 6.04
C ASP A 48 14.67 3.04 6.14
N MET A 49 14.83 4.09 6.95
CA MET A 49 13.80 5.11 7.20
C MET A 49 14.43 6.51 7.31
N GLN A 50 13.67 7.52 6.89
CA GLN A 50 14.11 8.90 6.98
C GLN A 50 12.96 9.82 7.41
N THR A 51 13.26 10.76 8.31
CA THR A 51 12.44 11.96 8.53
C THR A 51 13.04 13.07 7.67
N ILE A 52 12.30 13.54 6.67
CA ILE A 52 12.76 14.59 5.75
C ILE A 52 12.55 15.95 6.40
N HIS A 53 11.38 16.15 7.02
CA HIS A 53 10.99 17.39 7.65
C HIS A 53 10.98 17.22 9.16
N GLU A 54 12.13 17.47 9.81
CA GLU A 54 12.31 17.22 11.25
C GLU A 54 11.42 18.08 12.15
N THR A 55 10.92 19.21 11.64
CA THR A 55 10.01 20.09 12.37
C THR A 55 8.96 20.70 11.46
N ARG A 56 7.80 21.05 12.00
CA ARG A 56 6.67 21.70 11.31
C ARG A 56 6.08 22.86 12.12
N PRO A 57 5.49 23.89 11.50
CA PRO A 57 4.84 24.99 12.22
C PRO A 57 3.74 24.50 13.17
N MET A 58 3.72 24.96 14.42
CA MET A 58 2.63 24.64 15.34
C MET A 58 1.34 25.37 14.91
N PRO A 59 0.16 24.72 15.00
CA PRO A 59 -1.11 25.31 14.55
C PRO A 59 -1.54 26.53 15.37
N ASP A 60 -1.05 26.66 16.61
CA ASP A 60 -1.28 27.80 17.50
C ASP A 60 -0.28 28.96 17.31
N GLY A 61 0.68 28.81 16.38
CA GLY A 61 1.72 29.79 16.13
C GLY A 61 2.83 29.85 17.19
N SER A 62 2.90 28.90 18.12
CA SER A 62 3.86 28.90 19.22
C SER A 62 5.31 28.58 18.80
N GLY A 63 5.53 28.24 17.53
CA GLY A 63 6.84 27.95 16.95
C GLY A 63 6.77 26.75 16.01
N ARG A 64 7.75 25.85 16.09
CA ARG A 64 7.77 24.60 15.32
C ARG A 64 7.81 23.39 16.26
N GLY A 65 6.97 22.39 15.99
CA GLY A 65 6.96 21.11 16.69
C GLY A 65 7.84 20.09 15.98
N ARG A 66 8.48 19.19 16.75
CA ARG A 66 9.30 18.10 16.22
C ARG A 66 8.42 17.03 15.56
N VAL A 67 8.91 16.47 14.46
CA VAL A 67 8.36 15.26 13.83
C VAL A 67 9.16 14.06 14.36
N GLU A 68 8.48 13.13 15.01
CA GLU A 68 9.10 12.00 15.72
C GLU A 68 9.14 10.72 14.88
N ASN A 69 8.33 10.64 13.82
CA ASN A 69 8.19 9.48 12.96
C ASN A 69 8.60 9.75 11.51
N GLU A 70 8.79 8.67 10.75
CA GLU A 70 9.39 8.70 9.42
C GLU A 70 8.48 9.29 8.34
N ASP A 71 9.08 10.05 7.42
CA ASP A 71 8.42 10.54 6.21
C ASP A 71 8.58 9.54 5.04
N VAL A 72 9.64 8.73 5.07
CA VAL A 72 9.97 7.75 4.05
C VAL A 72 10.46 6.47 4.72
N ALA A 73 10.05 5.33 4.17
CA ALA A 73 10.60 4.03 4.52
C ALA A 73 10.75 3.18 3.26
N SER A 74 11.82 2.38 3.19
CA SER A 74 12.03 1.40 2.13
C SER A 74 12.58 0.09 2.69
N ALA A 75 12.19 -1.04 2.10
CA ALA A 75 12.58 -2.37 2.57
C ALA A 75 12.84 -3.34 1.42
N LEU A 76 13.91 -4.13 1.52
CA LEU A 76 14.16 -5.32 0.70
C LEU A 76 13.61 -6.55 1.43
N VAL A 77 12.63 -7.22 0.82
CA VAL A 77 11.84 -8.27 1.49
C VAL A 77 12.06 -9.65 0.89
N ARG A 78 11.85 -10.69 1.70
CA ARG A 78 11.72 -12.09 1.32
C ARG A 78 10.35 -12.57 1.77
N PHE A 79 9.62 -13.21 0.87
CA PHE A 79 8.33 -13.85 1.14
C PHE A 79 8.54 -15.32 1.53
N GLY A 80 7.62 -15.88 2.31
CA GLY A 80 7.71 -17.29 2.74
C GLY A 80 7.66 -18.30 1.59
N ASN A 81 7.21 -17.89 0.40
CA ASN A 81 7.25 -18.69 -0.82
C ASN A 81 8.59 -18.59 -1.59
N GLY A 82 9.59 -17.89 -1.05
CA GLY A 82 10.91 -17.69 -1.66
C GLY A 82 11.04 -16.50 -2.60
N ALA A 83 9.94 -15.80 -2.92
CA ALA A 83 10.00 -14.58 -3.72
C ALA A 83 10.73 -13.44 -2.99
N GLN A 84 11.23 -12.48 -3.76
CA GLN A 84 11.81 -11.24 -3.23
C GLN A 84 11.05 -10.03 -3.74
N GLY A 85 11.15 -8.93 -3.00
CA GLY A 85 10.52 -7.67 -3.41
C GLY A 85 11.18 -6.45 -2.81
N VAL A 86 10.68 -5.30 -3.23
CA VAL A 86 11.02 -3.99 -2.68
C VAL A 86 9.72 -3.31 -2.28
N LEU A 87 9.64 -2.86 -1.04
CA LEU A 87 8.55 -2.01 -0.57
C LEU A 87 9.10 -0.61 -0.35
N SER A 88 8.35 0.42 -0.76
CA SER A 88 8.73 1.82 -0.53
C SER A 88 7.48 2.66 -0.31
N THR A 89 7.52 3.51 0.72
CA THR A 89 6.44 4.43 1.08
C THR A 89 7.02 5.79 1.39
N SER A 90 6.32 6.85 0.99
CA SER A 90 6.71 8.23 1.23
C SER A 90 5.49 9.12 1.32
N ARG A 91 5.40 9.90 2.40
CA ARG A 91 4.42 11.00 2.53
C ARG A 91 4.97 12.34 2.05
N SER A 92 6.21 12.36 1.55
CA SER A 92 6.92 13.55 1.06
C SER A 92 7.30 13.48 -0.43
N ALA A 93 6.67 12.60 -1.20
CA ALA A 93 6.87 12.48 -2.64
C ALA A 93 6.03 13.52 -3.41
N TRP A 94 6.64 14.64 -3.77
CA TRP A 94 6.00 15.68 -4.58
C TRP A 94 5.45 15.16 -5.91
N GLY A 95 4.25 15.62 -6.28
CA GLY A 95 3.56 15.22 -7.51
C GLY A 95 2.71 13.96 -7.39
N ARG A 96 2.90 13.13 -6.35
CA ARG A 96 2.09 11.93 -6.10
C ARG A 96 0.94 12.25 -5.15
N LYS A 97 -0.29 11.97 -5.58
CA LYS A 97 -1.51 12.31 -4.83
C LYS A 97 -2.04 11.11 -4.07
N ASN A 98 -2.18 9.96 -4.74
CA ASN A 98 -2.61 8.69 -4.14
C ASN A 98 -1.98 7.50 -4.86
N ARG A 99 -0.65 7.54 -5.00
CA ARG A 99 0.11 6.60 -5.84
C ARG A 99 0.46 5.30 -5.11
N LEU A 100 -0.55 4.50 -4.78
CA LEU A 100 -0.37 3.10 -4.39
C LEU A 100 -0.24 2.24 -5.65
N GLY A 101 0.85 1.51 -5.82
CA GLY A 101 1.05 0.68 -7.01
C GLY A 101 1.99 -0.48 -6.77
N PHE A 102 1.93 -1.47 -7.66
CA PHE A 102 2.76 -2.67 -7.60
C PHE A 102 3.12 -3.17 -8.98
N GLU A 103 4.16 -4.00 -9.01
CA GLU A 103 4.57 -4.82 -10.13
C GLU A 103 4.83 -6.23 -9.60
N VAL A 104 4.20 -7.24 -10.19
CA VAL A 104 4.41 -8.65 -9.82
C VAL A 104 4.94 -9.41 -11.03
N HIS A 105 6.16 -9.90 -10.90
CA HIS A 105 6.90 -10.57 -11.96
C HIS A 105 6.82 -12.08 -11.76
N GLY A 106 6.23 -12.78 -12.72
CA GLY A 106 6.10 -14.24 -12.73
C GLY A 106 6.95 -14.88 -13.84
N THR A 107 7.04 -16.20 -13.82
CA THR A 107 7.79 -16.96 -14.84
C THR A 107 7.16 -16.95 -16.23
N LYS A 108 5.89 -16.55 -16.34
CA LYS A 108 5.11 -16.54 -17.59
C LYS A 108 4.60 -15.15 -18.00
N GLY A 109 4.97 -14.10 -17.28
CA GLY A 109 4.39 -12.78 -17.48
C GLY A 109 4.46 -11.92 -16.24
N MET A 110 3.76 -10.80 -16.28
CA MET A 110 3.80 -9.78 -15.24
C MET A 110 2.48 -9.02 -15.19
N ILE A 111 2.10 -8.56 -13.99
CA ILE A 111 1.05 -7.57 -13.80
C ILE A 111 1.61 -6.29 -13.19
N ALA A 112 1.03 -5.15 -13.56
CA ALA A 112 1.31 -3.87 -12.92
C ALA A 112 0.03 -3.05 -12.72
N PHE A 113 -0.01 -2.30 -11.63
CA PHE A 113 -1.18 -1.52 -11.21
C PHE A 113 -0.76 -0.21 -10.54
N GLU A 114 -1.57 0.83 -10.73
CA GLU A 114 -1.40 2.14 -10.07
C GLU A 114 -2.77 2.73 -9.72
N GLN A 115 -2.97 3.05 -8.44
CA GLN A 115 -4.25 3.51 -7.89
C GLN A 115 -4.70 4.87 -8.46
N GLU A 116 -3.78 5.73 -8.91
CA GLU A 116 -4.13 6.97 -9.62
C GLU A 116 -4.84 6.70 -10.96
N ARG A 117 -4.68 5.48 -11.50
CA ARG A 117 -5.41 4.93 -12.65
C ARG A 117 -6.09 3.61 -12.28
N MET A 118 -6.77 3.55 -11.13
CA MET A 118 -7.32 2.32 -10.53
C MET A 118 -8.28 1.47 -11.40
N ASN A 119 -8.71 1.98 -12.55
CA ASN A 119 -9.54 1.24 -13.50
C ASN A 119 -8.73 0.48 -14.56
N GLU A 120 -7.40 0.51 -14.47
CA GLU A 120 -6.48 -0.10 -15.42
C GLU A 120 -5.58 -1.15 -14.73
N LEU A 121 -5.50 -2.33 -15.33
CA LEU A 121 -4.50 -3.35 -14.99
C LEU A 121 -3.62 -3.59 -16.20
N GLN A 122 -2.31 -3.45 -16.03
CA GLN A 122 -1.35 -3.81 -17.05
C GLN A 122 -1.04 -5.31 -16.95
N LEU A 123 -1.20 -6.04 -18.04
CA LEU A 123 -0.87 -7.46 -18.12
C LEU A 123 0.12 -7.71 -19.26
N TYR A 124 1.24 -8.34 -18.95
CA TYR A 124 2.16 -8.92 -19.92
C TYR A 124 2.14 -10.44 -19.79
N GLN A 125 2.10 -11.14 -20.92
CA GLN A 125 2.22 -12.59 -20.99
C GLN A 125 3.36 -12.93 -21.94
N ASN A 126 4.28 -13.79 -21.50
CA ASN A 126 5.40 -14.27 -22.30
C ASN A 126 4.97 -15.45 -23.18
N GLU A 127 3.98 -15.21 -24.03
CA GLU A 127 3.42 -16.18 -24.97
C GLU A 127 2.97 -15.48 -26.26
N GLY A 128 2.76 -16.26 -27.32
CA GLY A 128 2.32 -15.72 -28.62
C GLY A 128 3.44 -15.11 -29.47
N PRO A 129 3.08 -14.45 -30.59
CA PRO A 129 4.03 -13.92 -31.56
C PRO A 129 4.92 -12.83 -30.95
N ALA A 130 6.24 -12.93 -31.11
CA ALA A 130 7.20 -11.98 -30.55
C ALA A 130 6.95 -10.52 -30.97
N ALA A 131 6.41 -10.29 -32.18
CA ALA A 131 6.10 -8.96 -32.68
C ALA A 131 4.90 -8.28 -31.98
N GLU A 132 4.07 -9.05 -31.27
CA GLU A 132 2.89 -8.57 -30.55
C GLU A 132 3.10 -8.58 -29.02
N GLN A 133 4.29 -8.99 -28.56
CA GLN A 133 4.59 -9.03 -27.14
C GLN A 133 4.76 -7.63 -26.57
N GLY A 134 3.99 -7.35 -25.52
CA GLY A 134 3.98 -6.08 -24.81
C GLY A 134 2.86 -6.08 -23.77
N PHE A 135 2.83 -5.04 -22.94
CA PHE A 135 1.73 -4.88 -22.00
C PHE A 135 0.41 -4.61 -22.72
N ARG A 136 -0.64 -5.24 -22.21
CA ARG A 136 -2.03 -4.93 -22.53
C ARG A 136 -2.62 -4.16 -21.35
N THR A 137 -3.26 -3.03 -21.64
CA THR A 137 -4.11 -2.33 -20.67
C THR A 137 -5.47 -3.00 -20.62
N ILE A 138 -5.77 -3.70 -19.53
CA ILE A 138 -7.10 -4.22 -19.25
C ILE A 138 -7.89 -3.13 -18.53
N LEU A 139 -8.98 -2.68 -19.15
CA LEU A 139 -9.92 -1.76 -18.52
C LEU A 139 -10.92 -2.54 -17.68
N THR A 140 -11.11 -2.11 -16.43
CA THR A 140 -12.10 -2.71 -15.53
C THR A 140 -13.51 -2.51 -16.11
N GLY A 141 -14.38 -3.49 -15.87
CA GLY A 141 -15.69 -3.61 -16.49
C GLY A 141 -16.50 -4.76 -15.90
N PRO A 142 -17.73 -5.01 -16.37
CA PRO A 142 -18.67 -5.95 -15.75
C PRO A 142 -18.18 -7.40 -15.61
N ALA A 143 -17.20 -7.82 -16.41
CA ALA A 143 -16.57 -9.13 -16.30
C ALA A 143 -15.59 -9.25 -15.10
N HIS A 144 -15.30 -8.15 -14.40
CA HIS A 144 -14.30 -8.08 -13.34
C HIS A 144 -14.98 -7.98 -11.97
N GLY A 145 -15.22 -9.14 -11.35
CA GLY A 145 -15.67 -9.24 -9.96
C GLY A 145 -16.90 -8.40 -9.65
N ALA A 146 -16.81 -7.58 -8.62
CA ALA A 146 -17.94 -6.81 -8.09
C ALA A 146 -18.26 -5.52 -8.88
N TYR A 147 -17.56 -5.23 -9.97
CA TYR A 147 -17.82 -4.05 -10.81
C TYR A 147 -19.27 -3.98 -11.30
N ALA A 148 -19.84 -5.13 -11.69
CA ALA A 148 -21.18 -5.22 -12.26
C ALA A 148 -22.29 -4.75 -11.30
N ALA A 149 -22.00 -4.64 -10.00
CA ALA A 149 -22.92 -4.07 -9.01
C ALA A 149 -23.14 -2.56 -9.19
N PHE A 150 -22.24 -1.85 -9.87
CA PHE A 150 -22.32 -0.39 -10.08
C PHE A 150 -22.67 -0.03 -11.52
N CYS A 151 -22.05 -0.71 -12.50
CA CYS A 151 -22.25 -0.38 -13.90
C CYS A 151 -22.28 -1.64 -14.76
N PRO A 152 -23.31 -1.82 -15.63
CA PRO A 152 -23.37 -2.95 -16.56
C PRO A 152 -22.59 -2.72 -17.85
N ALA A 153 -21.98 -1.54 -18.06
CA ALA A 153 -21.30 -1.18 -19.30
C ALA A 153 -19.79 -0.96 -19.09
N PRO A 154 -18.90 -1.61 -19.86
CA PRO A 154 -17.46 -1.43 -19.73
C PRO A 154 -17.02 0.00 -20.05
N GLY A 155 -15.90 0.44 -19.47
CA GLY A 155 -15.30 1.77 -19.72
C GLY A 155 -15.83 2.90 -18.85
N HIS A 156 -16.90 2.69 -18.07
CA HIS A 156 -17.33 3.65 -17.04
C HIS A 156 -16.47 3.46 -15.78
N GLN A 157 -15.75 4.49 -15.37
CA GLN A 157 -14.78 4.34 -14.29
C GLN A 157 -15.46 4.24 -12.92
N LEU A 158 -14.98 3.33 -12.08
CA LEU A 158 -15.25 3.36 -10.64
C LEU A 158 -14.34 4.41 -9.99
N GLY A 159 -14.87 5.12 -9.01
CA GLY A 159 -14.10 6.00 -8.14
C GLY A 159 -13.63 5.31 -6.86
N PHE A 160 -12.92 6.08 -6.03
CA PHE A 160 -12.45 5.63 -4.72
C PHE A 160 -13.63 5.30 -3.78
N ASN A 161 -14.72 6.04 -3.85
CA ASN A 161 -15.86 5.87 -2.95
C ASN A 161 -16.59 4.55 -3.19
N GLU A 162 -16.63 4.07 -4.43
CA GLU A 162 -17.17 2.75 -4.76
C GLU A 162 -16.39 1.62 -4.09
N LEU A 163 -15.08 1.78 -3.84
CA LEU A 163 -14.29 0.82 -3.05
C LEU A 163 -14.83 0.70 -1.61
N LYS A 164 -15.26 1.81 -1.01
CA LYS A 164 -15.87 1.80 0.34
C LYS A 164 -17.26 1.18 0.33
N VAL A 165 -18.05 1.39 -0.73
CA VAL A 165 -19.35 0.71 -0.90
C VAL A 165 -19.15 -0.81 -1.05
N LEU A 166 -18.13 -1.24 -1.80
CA LEU A 166 -17.77 -2.64 -1.92
C LEU A 166 -17.37 -3.26 -0.58
N GLU A 167 -16.51 -2.57 0.19
CA GLU A 167 -16.06 -3.00 1.51
C GLU A 167 -17.23 -3.12 2.50
N ALA A 168 -18.09 -2.09 2.59
CA ALA A 168 -19.27 -2.13 3.45
C ALA A 168 -20.25 -3.24 3.04
N GLY A 169 -20.46 -3.41 1.72
CA GLY A 169 -21.31 -4.47 1.20
C GLY A 169 -20.76 -5.87 1.49
N ALA A 170 -19.45 -6.06 1.42
CA ALA A 170 -18.78 -7.31 1.79
C ALA A 170 -18.97 -7.62 3.27
N PHE A 171 -18.69 -6.65 4.13
CA PHE A 171 -18.87 -6.77 5.58
C PHE A 171 -20.31 -7.14 5.98
N LEU A 172 -21.31 -6.47 5.41
CA LEU A 172 -22.72 -6.75 5.70
C LEU A 172 -23.15 -8.15 5.21
N ARG A 173 -22.62 -8.62 4.07
CA ARG A 173 -22.89 -9.98 3.58
C ARG A 173 -22.27 -11.03 4.49
N GLU A 174 -21.08 -10.80 5.01
CA GLU A 174 -20.43 -11.70 5.97
C GLU A 174 -21.25 -11.80 7.28
N ILE A 175 -21.72 -10.66 7.82
CA ILE A 175 -22.62 -10.66 9.00
C ILE A 175 -23.90 -11.47 8.75
N ALA A 176 -24.41 -11.45 7.52
CA ALA A 176 -25.59 -12.20 7.13
C ALA A 176 -25.32 -13.71 6.89
N GLY A 177 -24.11 -14.21 7.17
CA GLY A 177 -23.71 -15.61 7.00
C GLY A 177 -23.14 -15.93 5.61
N GLY A 178 -22.81 -14.92 4.81
CA GLY A 178 -22.07 -15.08 3.56
C GLY A 178 -20.59 -15.41 3.79
N GLU A 179 -19.85 -15.63 2.70
CA GLU A 179 -18.41 -15.86 2.75
C GLU A 179 -17.66 -14.61 3.23
N LYS A 180 -16.59 -14.82 4.00
CA LYS A 180 -15.63 -13.77 4.40
C LYS A 180 -14.97 -13.21 3.14
N VAL A 181 -15.00 -11.89 3.00
CA VAL A 181 -14.35 -11.18 1.89
C VAL A 181 -13.52 -10.03 2.45
N GLY A 182 -12.20 -10.20 2.37
CA GLY A 182 -11.23 -9.20 2.83
C GLY A 182 -10.55 -9.55 4.15
N PRO A 183 -9.65 -8.67 4.64
CA PRO A 183 -8.88 -8.92 5.86
C PRO A 183 -9.74 -8.74 7.12
N ASP A 184 -9.50 -9.58 8.12
CA ASP A 184 -9.99 -9.37 9.49
C ASP A 184 -8.87 -8.84 10.41
N PHE A 185 -9.08 -8.88 11.73
CA PHE A 185 -8.08 -8.42 12.69
C PHE A 185 -6.86 -9.35 12.82
N ALA A 186 -6.99 -10.64 12.51
CA ALA A 186 -5.84 -11.53 12.45
C ALA A 186 -4.97 -11.21 11.23
N ASP A 187 -5.60 -10.95 10.07
CA ASP A 187 -4.90 -10.48 8.88
C ASP A 187 -4.23 -9.11 9.13
N ALA A 188 -4.93 -8.18 9.78
CA ALA A 188 -4.39 -6.87 10.13
C ALA A 188 -3.18 -6.98 11.07
N LEU A 189 -3.19 -7.90 12.04
CA LEU A 189 -2.06 -8.14 12.93
C LEU A 189 -0.81 -8.57 12.14
N GLU A 190 -0.97 -9.38 11.09
CA GLU A 190 0.15 -9.75 10.21
C GLU A 190 0.71 -8.54 9.45
N PHE A 191 -0.15 -7.61 9.02
CA PHE A 191 0.30 -6.38 8.36
C PHE A 191 1.05 -5.47 9.34
N GLU A 192 0.55 -5.34 10.57
CA GLU A 192 1.18 -4.58 11.66
C GLU A 192 2.57 -5.13 12.00
N LYS A 193 2.69 -6.46 12.15
CA LYS A 193 3.99 -7.12 12.37
C LYS A 193 5.02 -6.74 11.31
N VAL A 194 4.61 -6.65 10.03
CA VAL A 194 5.50 -6.28 8.93
C VAL A 194 5.94 -4.82 9.03
N ILE A 195 5.03 -3.85 9.17
CA ILE A 195 5.42 -2.44 9.23
C ILE A 195 6.27 -2.11 10.47
N HIS A 196 5.99 -2.77 11.60
CA HIS A 196 6.83 -2.67 12.79
C HIS A 196 8.19 -3.37 12.62
N ALA A 197 8.27 -4.48 11.88
CA ALA A 197 9.54 -5.10 11.53
C ALA A 197 10.38 -4.21 10.61
N ILE A 198 9.77 -3.49 9.67
CA ILE A 198 10.46 -2.47 8.84
C ILE A 198 11.08 -1.41 9.74
N ALA A 199 10.30 -0.85 10.67
CA ALA A 199 10.79 0.16 11.59
C ALA A 199 11.91 -0.36 12.51
N ALA A 200 11.79 -1.59 13.02
CA ALA A 200 12.81 -2.23 13.84
C ALA A 200 14.11 -2.47 13.05
N SER A 201 14.00 -3.00 11.83
CA SER A 201 15.16 -3.26 10.96
C SER A 201 15.95 -1.99 10.63
N ALA A 202 15.25 -0.90 10.32
CA ALA A 202 15.88 0.38 10.03
C ALA A 202 16.60 0.97 11.27
N ARG A 203 16.01 0.82 12.47
CA ARG A 203 16.65 1.28 13.72
C ARG A 203 17.88 0.45 14.10
N GLU A 204 17.84 -0.85 13.85
CA GLU A 204 18.89 -1.78 14.24
C GLU A 204 19.98 -1.96 13.16
N GLY A 205 19.74 -1.50 11.93
CA GLY A 205 20.69 -1.61 10.82
C GLY A 205 20.95 -3.06 10.37
N ARG A 206 19.98 -3.96 10.54
CA ARG A 206 20.14 -5.39 10.21
C ARG A 206 18.87 -6.01 9.63
N ARG A 207 19.02 -7.17 8.99
CA ARG A 207 17.89 -8.01 8.59
C ARG A 207 17.14 -8.52 9.83
N VAL A 208 15.82 -8.49 9.78
CA VAL A 208 14.91 -9.04 10.80
C VAL A 208 13.98 -10.07 10.16
N THR A 209 13.63 -11.09 10.94
CA THR A 209 12.58 -12.05 10.59
C THR A 209 11.24 -11.51 11.08
N VAL A 210 10.21 -11.56 10.23
CA VAL A 210 8.84 -11.22 10.63
C VAL A 210 8.30 -12.44 11.39
N GLN A 211 8.06 -12.28 12.69
CA GLN A 211 7.62 -13.39 13.53
C GLN A 211 6.17 -13.76 13.19
N GLY A 212 5.93 -15.06 12.95
CA GLY A 212 4.58 -15.65 12.86
C GLY A 212 3.86 -15.63 14.19
#